data_AF-A0A345ILT2-F1
#
_entry.id   AF-A0A345ILT2-F1
#
_cell.length_a   1.000
_cell.length_b   1.000
_cell.length_c   1.000
_cell.angle_alpha   90.00
_cell.angle_beta   90.00
_cell.angle_gamma   90.00
#
_symmetry.space_group_name_H-M   'P 1'
#
loop_
_entity.id
_entity.type
_entity.pdbx_description
1 polymer ?
#
loop_
_entity_poly.entity_id
_entity_poly.type
_entity_poly.pdbx_seq_one_letter_code
_entity_poly.pdbx_strand_id
1 'polypeptide(L)'
;MSEFSTVAEFLEGLSLTPSTENHKRAYALLHAYALQTGIVFERHPQSHELLIPRNVREVLGKTWVLSAEVGVAAPRLLALWLHHRQAMLDYFTDGLPGLDAAPAALSHDARIEEMAATLRRLRPELLLPEEAGA
;
A
#
# COMPACT_ATOMS: atom_id res chain seq x y z
N MET A 1 -3.37 24.16 2.11
CA MET A 1 -2.55 23.07 1.53
C MET A 1 -3.46 22.30 0.58
N SER A 2 -2.98 21.94 -0.61
CA SER A 2 -3.80 21.28 -1.65
C SER A 2 -4.34 19.92 -1.19
N GLU A 3 -5.59 19.61 -1.53
CA GLU A 3 -6.24 18.31 -1.24
C GLU A 3 -5.68 17.15 -2.09
N PHE A 4 -5.04 17.52 -3.21
CA PHE A 4 -4.44 16.61 -4.16
C PHE A 4 -2.97 16.94 -4.35
N SER A 5 -2.19 15.92 -4.69
CA SER A 5 -0.81 16.08 -5.15
C SER A 5 -0.56 15.33 -6.44
N THR A 6 0.29 15.85 -7.30
CA THR A 6 0.77 15.13 -8.49
C THR A 6 1.77 14.04 -8.12
N VAL A 7 2.19 13.22 -9.09
CA VAL A 7 3.23 12.19 -8.87
C VAL A 7 4.57 12.85 -8.53
N ALA A 8 4.90 13.95 -9.20
CA ALA A 8 6.12 14.70 -8.91
C ALA A 8 6.16 15.22 -7.47
N GLU A 9 5.06 15.85 -7.02
CA GLU A 9 4.95 16.38 -5.65
C GLU A 9 4.94 15.28 -4.58
N PHE A 10 4.42 14.09 -4.91
CA PHE A 10 4.51 12.91 -4.06
C PHE A 10 5.97 12.46 -3.88
N LEU A 11 6.72 12.34 -4.98
CA LEU A 11 8.14 11.96 -4.96
C LEU A 11 8.99 13.00 -4.23
N GLU A 12 8.73 14.29 -4.45
CA GLU A 12 9.39 15.38 -3.74
C GLU A 12 9.14 15.30 -2.23
N GLY A 13 7.89 15.00 -1.83
CA GLY A 13 7.55 14.78 -0.42
C GLY A 13 8.26 13.60 0.23
N LEU A 14 8.80 12.66 -0.56
CA LEU A 14 9.64 11.55 -0.09
C LEU A 14 11.14 11.87 -0.17
N SER A 15 11.51 13.11 -0.49
CA SER A 15 12.90 13.52 -0.76
C SER A 15 13.56 12.70 -1.89
N LEU A 16 12.77 12.26 -2.86
CA LEU A 16 13.25 11.50 -4.02
C LEU A 16 13.38 12.39 -5.24
N THR A 17 14.44 12.18 -6.01
CA THR A 17 14.59 12.83 -7.31
C THR A 17 13.54 12.28 -8.29
N PRO A 18 12.84 13.14 -9.05
CA PRO A 18 11.84 12.74 -10.03
C PRO A 18 12.50 12.12 -11.28
N SER A 19 13.07 10.92 -11.13
CA SER A 19 13.65 10.13 -12.22
C SER A 19 12.57 9.29 -12.92
N THR A 20 12.85 8.85 -14.15
CA THR A 20 11.96 7.94 -14.89
C THR A 20 11.63 6.68 -14.10
N GLU A 21 12.60 6.15 -13.35
CA GLU A 21 12.42 4.93 -12.56
C GLU A 21 11.52 5.18 -11.34
N ASN A 22 11.71 6.29 -10.63
CA ASN A 22 10.86 6.65 -9.51
C ASN A 22 9.42 6.92 -9.94
N HIS A 23 9.22 7.57 -11.09
CA HIS A 23 7.89 7.72 -11.69
C HIS A 23 7.25 6.37 -12.01
N LYS A 24 7.96 5.47 -12.70
CA LYS A 24 7.44 4.13 -13.00
C LYS A 24 7.01 3.39 -11.73
N ARG A 25 7.82 3.43 -10.68
CA ARG A 25 7.49 2.82 -9.38
C ARG A 25 6.29 3.47 -8.71
N ALA A 26 6.17 4.80 -8.76
CA ALA A 26 5.02 5.52 -8.21
C ALA A 26 3.72 5.20 -8.98
N TYR A 27 3.78 5.15 -10.32
CA TYR A 27 2.65 4.74 -11.14
C TYR A 27 2.25 3.28 -10.90
N ALA A 28 3.21 2.37 -10.73
CA ALA A 28 2.92 0.98 -10.37
C ALA A 28 2.23 0.87 -9.00
N LEU A 29 2.63 1.71 -8.04
CA LEU A 29 2.04 1.76 -6.71
C LEU A 29 0.60 2.29 -6.76
N LEU A 30 0.36 3.38 -7.51
CA LEU A 30 -0.97 3.92 -7.77
C LEU A 30 -1.86 2.89 -8.48
N HIS A 31 -1.33 2.20 -9.49
CA HIS A 31 -2.05 1.16 -10.20
C HIS A 31 -2.45 0.00 -9.29
N ALA A 32 -1.54 -0.47 -8.42
CA ALA A 32 -1.86 -1.50 -7.43
C ALA A 32 -2.97 -1.05 -6.46
N TYR A 33 -2.94 0.22 -6.02
CA TYR A 33 -4.00 0.79 -5.19
C TYR A 33 -5.35 0.79 -5.92
N ALA A 34 -5.38 1.27 -7.16
CA ALA A 34 -6.59 1.34 -7.97
C ALA A 34 -7.20 -0.05 -8.20
N LEU A 35 -6.37 -1.05 -8.56
CA LEU A 35 -6.84 -2.41 -8.78
C LEU A 35 -7.47 -3.04 -7.54
N GLN A 36 -6.92 -2.78 -6.36
CA GLN A 36 -7.39 -3.38 -5.12
C GLN A 36 -8.58 -2.65 -4.49
N THR A 37 -8.76 -1.35 -4.77
CA THR A 37 -9.81 -0.52 -4.14
C THR A 37 -10.93 -0.09 -5.10
N GLY A 38 -10.73 -0.24 -6.41
CA GLY A 38 -11.64 0.28 -7.44
C GLY A 38 -11.61 1.80 -7.62
N ILE A 39 -10.72 2.51 -6.93
CA ILE A 39 -10.60 3.98 -7.04
C ILE A 39 -10.01 4.35 -8.41
N VAL A 40 -10.67 5.30 -9.07
CA VAL A 40 -10.20 5.91 -10.33
C VAL A 40 -9.53 7.24 -10.00
N PHE A 41 -8.26 7.39 -10.40
CA PHE A 41 -7.51 8.62 -10.23
C PHE A 41 -7.81 9.62 -11.36
N GLU A 42 -8.16 10.84 -10.99
CA GLU A 42 -8.35 11.95 -11.93
C GLU A 42 -7.00 12.39 -12.53
N ARG A 43 -7.05 13.05 -13.69
CA ARG A 43 -5.88 13.64 -14.32
C ARG A 43 -5.92 15.15 -14.21
N HIS A 44 -4.77 15.75 -13.91
CA HIS A 44 -4.60 17.19 -13.94
C HIS A 44 -4.85 17.71 -15.38
N PRO A 45 -5.66 18.77 -15.58
CA PRO A 45 -6.13 19.16 -16.91
C PRO A 45 -5.02 19.68 -17.85
N GLN A 46 -3.90 20.14 -17.31
CA GLN A 46 -2.80 20.72 -18.10
C GLN A 46 -1.60 19.78 -18.25
N SER A 47 -1.21 19.10 -17.17
CA SER A 47 -0.03 18.23 -17.15
C SER A 47 -0.37 16.78 -17.48
N HIS A 48 -1.66 16.42 -17.48
CA HIS A 48 -2.17 15.05 -17.61
C HIS A 48 -1.64 14.05 -16.57
N GLU A 49 -0.96 14.53 -15.52
CA GLU A 49 -0.51 13.71 -14.39
C GLU A 49 -1.69 13.24 -13.54
N LEU A 50 -1.54 12.06 -12.91
CA LEU A 50 -2.53 11.58 -11.96
C LEU A 50 -2.55 12.44 -10.70
N LEU A 51 -3.75 12.79 -10.25
CA LEU A 51 -3.99 13.49 -9.00
C LEU A 51 -4.18 12.46 -7.89
N ILE A 52 -3.31 12.54 -6.88
CA ILE A 52 -3.29 11.65 -5.72
C ILE A 52 -3.99 12.36 -4.56
N PRO A 53 -5.14 11.85 -4.08
CA PRO A 53 -5.80 12.40 -2.90
C PRO A 53 -4.92 12.28 -1.65
N ARG A 54 -5.01 13.25 -0.74
CA ARG A 54 -4.17 13.30 0.48
C ARG A 54 -4.18 12.01 1.30
N ASN A 55 -5.35 11.42 1.53
CA ASN A 55 -5.48 10.17 2.30
C ASN A 55 -4.77 8.99 1.61
N VAL A 56 -4.80 8.94 0.28
CA VAL A 56 -4.08 7.93 -0.51
C VAL A 56 -2.57 8.18 -0.43
N ARG A 57 -2.14 9.44 -0.58
CA ARG A 57 -0.73 9.83 -0.50
C ARG A 57 -0.03 9.33 0.77
N GLU A 58 -0.68 9.46 1.93
CA GLU A 58 -0.14 9.01 3.22
C GLU A 58 0.07 7.49 3.25
N VAL A 59 -0.89 6.72 2.73
CA VAL A 59 -0.79 5.26 2.61
C VAL A 59 0.35 4.86 1.67
N LEU A 60 0.44 5.51 0.51
CA LEU A 60 1.49 5.24 -0.48
C LEU A 60 2.88 5.55 0.06
N GLY A 61 3.03 6.67 0.78
CA GLY A 61 4.30 7.07 1.41
C GLY A 61 4.78 6.05 2.45
N LYS A 62 3.89 5.63 3.36
CA LYS A 62 4.21 4.57 4.35
C LYS A 62 4.61 3.27 3.66
N THR A 63 3.89 2.88 2.61
CA THR A 63 4.18 1.65 1.87
C THR A 63 5.52 1.72 1.14
N TRP A 64 5.88 2.89 0.61
CA TRP A 64 7.17 3.13 -0.02
C TRP A 64 8.32 2.98 0.98
N VAL A 65 8.23 3.60 2.15
CA VAL A 65 9.26 3.49 3.20
C VAL A 65 9.41 2.04 3.65
N LEU A 66 8.31 1.36 3.95
CA LEU A 66 8.33 -0.04 4.38
C LEU A 66 8.96 -0.95 3.31
N SER A 67 8.70 -0.68 2.03
CA SER A 67 9.34 -1.39 0.89
C SER A 67 10.86 -1.34 0.93
N ALA A 68 11.43 -0.18 1.26
CA ALA A 68 12.87 -0.02 1.38
C ALA A 68 13.43 -0.83 2.56
N GLU A 69 12.71 -0.90 3.67
CA GLU A 69 13.13 -1.64 4.87
C GLU A 69 13.08 -3.15 4.70
N VAL A 70 12.00 -3.68 4.13
CA VAL A 70 11.79 -5.14 4.02
C VAL A 70 12.34 -5.73 2.71
N GLY A 71 12.74 -4.88 1.76
CA GLY A 71 13.28 -5.30 0.46
C GLY A 71 12.23 -5.93 -0.47
N VAL A 72 10.95 -5.67 -0.25
CA VAL A 72 9.85 -6.12 -1.13
C VAL A 72 9.33 -4.92 -1.89
N ALA A 73 9.04 -5.07 -3.18
CA ALA A 73 8.54 -3.96 -4.01
C ALA A 73 7.25 -3.33 -3.43
N ALA A 74 7.23 -2.00 -3.32
CA ALA A 74 6.12 -1.25 -2.74
C ALA A 74 4.73 -1.62 -3.31
N PRO A 75 4.55 -1.79 -4.64
CA PRO A 75 3.26 -2.20 -5.19
C PRO A 75 2.79 -3.57 -4.67
N ARG A 76 3.72 -4.51 -4.48
CA ARG A 76 3.42 -5.85 -3.96
C ARG A 76 3.04 -5.80 -2.49
N LEU A 77 3.77 -5.03 -1.68
CA LEU A 77 3.41 -4.82 -0.27
C LEU A 77 2.04 -4.18 -0.13
N LEU A 78 1.75 -3.18 -0.97
CA LEU A 78 0.45 -2.52 -0.96
C LEU A 78 -0.68 -3.51 -1.29
N ALA A 79 -0.50 -4.30 -2.34
CA ALA A 79 -1.49 -5.29 -2.75
C ALA A 79 -1.74 -6.33 -1.65
N LEU A 80 -0.68 -6.86 -1.03
CA LEU A 80 -0.81 -7.81 0.08
C LEU A 80 -1.53 -7.19 1.29
N TRP A 81 -1.17 -5.95 1.65
CA TRP A 81 -1.80 -5.25 2.76
C TRP A 81 -3.29 -4.99 2.51
N LEU A 82 -3.64 -4.47 1.33
CA LEU A 82 -5.03 -4.17 0.97
C LEU A 82 -5.87 -5.45 0.87
N HIS A 83 -5.32 -6.51 0.26
CA HIS A 83 -5.98 -7.81 0.21
C HIS A 83 -6.24 -8.37 1.61
N HIS A 84 -5.25 -8.34 2.49
CA HIS A 84 -5.42 -8.80 3.86
C HIS A 84 -6.42 -7.94 4.66
N ARG A 85 -6.38 -6.61 4.46
CA ARG A 85 -7.36 -5.70 5.06
C ARG A 85 -8.78 -6.01 4.59
N GLN A 86 -8.99 -6.26 3.30
CA GLN A 86 -10.29 -6.61 2.76
C GLN A 86 -10.77 -7.95 3.32
N ALA A 87 -9.92 -8.98 3.31
CA ALA A 87 -10.24 -10.30 3.87
C ALA A 87 -10.61 -10.23 5.36
N MET A 88 -9.93 -9.38 6.14
CA MET A 88 -10.25 -9.17 7.55
C MET A 88 -11.58 -8.43 7.74
N LEU A 89 -11.87 -7.42 6.91
CA LEU A 89 -13.17 -6.74 6.94
C LEU A 89 -14.28 -7.73 6.60
N ASP A 90 -14.13 -8.49 5.52
CA ASP A 90 -15.09 -9.51 5.09
C ASP A 90 -15.35 -10.54 6.21
N TYR A 91 -14.30 -11.04 6.86
CA TYR A 91 -14.41 -11.96 8.00
C TYR A 91 -15.24 -11.38 9.16
N PHE A 92 -15.06 -10.09 9.49
CA PHE A 92 -15.81 -9.45 10.56
C PHE A 92 -17.21 -8.97 10.16
N THR A 93 -17.47 -8.75 8.87
CA THR A 93 -18.77 -8.28 8.37
C THR A 93 -19.70 -9.40 7.93
N ASP A 94 -19.17 -10.53 7.44
CA ASP A 94 -19.99 -11.66 6.94
C ASP A 94 -20.40 -12.65 8.04
N GLY A 95 -20.05 -12.42 9.31
CA GLY A 95 -20.42 -13.33 10.38
C GLY A 95 -20.70 -12.63 11.69
N LEU A 96 -21.95 -12.20 11.93
CA LEU A 96 -22.43 -12.05 13.32
C LEU A 96 -23.91 -12.41 13.49
N PRO A 97 -24.18 -13.37 14.39
CA PRO A 97 -24.62 -12.96 15.71
C PRO A 97 -23.75 -13.55 16.83
N GLY A 98 -23.23 -12.70 17.72
CA GLY A 98 -22.68 -13.12 19.02
C GLY A 98 -21.16 -13.03 19.27
N LEU A 99 -20.36 -12.17 18.62
CA LEU A 99 -18.99 -11.94 19.07
C LEU A 99 -18.98 -10.95 20.24
N ASP A 100 -18.88 -11.52 21.43
CA ASP A 100 -18.29 -10.85 22.58
C ASP A 100 -16.89 -10.32 22.20
N ALA A 101 -16.69 -9.04 22.49
CA ALA A 101 -15.44 -8.29 22.53
C ALA A 101 -14.42 -8.59 21.40
N ALA A 102 -14.40 -7.69 20.41
CA ALA A 102 -13.20 -7.50 19.59
C ALA A 102 -11.98 -7.35 20.52
N PRO A 103 -10.88 -8.12 20.30
CA PRO A 103 -9.68 -7.97 21.10
C PRO A 103 -9.20 -6.51 21.00
N ALA A 104 -8.80 -5.96 22.13
CA ALA A 104 -8.46 -4.54 22.31
C ALA A 104 -7.72 -4.00 21.09
N ALA A 105 -8.25 -2.92 20.50
CA ALA A 105 -7.69 -2.30 19.32
C ALA A 105 -6.21 -1.95 19.57
N LEU A 106 -5.31 -2.78 19.03
CA LEU A 106 -3.89 -2.44 18.95
C LEU A 106 -3.77 -1.07 18.29
N SER A 107 -2.91 -0.20 18.83
CA SER A 107 -2.64 1.09 18.22
C SER A 107 -2.19 0.87 16.77
N HIS A 108 -2.49 1.85 15.90
CA HIS A 108 -2.15 1.77 14.49
C HIS A 108 -0.66 1.44 14.28
N ASP A 109 0.21 1.98 15.13
CA ASP A 109 1.66 1.75 15.08
C ASP A 109 2.03 0.31 15.48
N ALA A 110 1.38 -0.27 16.50
CA ALA A 110 1.60 -1.66 16.88
C ALA A 110 1.17 -2.66 15.79
N ARG A 111 0.10 -2.34 15.04
CA ARG A 111 -0.33 -3.16 13.89
C ARG A 111 0.66 -3.08 12.73
N ILE A 112 1.27 -1.92 12.50
CA ILE A 112 2.32 -1.78 11.48
C ILE A 112 3.56 -2.60 11.86
N GLU A 113 3.99 -2.55 13.13
CA GLU A 113 5.13 -3.33 13.61
C GLU A 113 4.91 -4.85 13.53
N GLU A 114 3.74 -5.33 13.94
CA GLU A 114 3.37 -6.75 13.88
C GLU A 114 3.31 -7.25 12.43
N MET A 115 2.74 -6.44 11.54
CA MET A 115 2.70 -6.75 10.12
C MET A 115 4.10 -6.74 9.49
N ALA A 116 4.95 -5.78 9.86
CA ALA A 116 6.34 -5.75 9.42
C ALA A 116 7.15 -6.95 9.95
N ALA A 117 6.90 -7.40 11.18
CA ALA A 117 7.50 -8.60 11.75
C ALA A 117 7.03 -9.87 11.01
N THR A 118 5.72 -9.96 10.73
CA THR A 118 5.13 -11.07 9.99
C THR A 118 5.66 -11.14 8.56
N LEU A 119 5.75 -10.00 7.86
CA LEU A 119 6.30 -9.92 6.51
C LEU A 119 7.80 -10.25 6.49
N ARG A 120 8.57 -9.82 7.51
CA ARG A 120 9.98 -10.21 7.64
C ARG A 120 10.16 -11.70 7.83
N ARG A 121 9.28 -12.34 8.62
CA ARG A 121 9.26 -13.80 8.80
C ARG A 121 8.91 -14.54 7.52
N LEU A 122 7.90 -14.06 6.79
CA LEU A 122 7.42 -14.66 5.54
C LEU A 122 8.26 -14.26 4.32
N ARG A 123 9.23 -13.36 4.48
CA ARG A 123 10.11 -12.85 3.41
C ARG A 123 10.74 -13.97 2.56
N PRO A 124 11.26 -15.09 3.12
CA PRO A 124 11.84 -16.16 2.30
C PRO A 124 10.83 -16.81 1.36
N GLU A 125 9.59 -17.00 1.83
CA GLU A 125 8.50 -17.60 1.06
C GLU A 125 7.91 -16.63 0.04
N LEU A 126 7.91 -15.33 0.36
CA LEU A 126 7.45 -14.28 -0.54
C LEU A 126 8.49 -13.95 -1.64
N LEU A 127 9.79 -14.15 -1.38
CA LEU A 127 10.86 -13.79 -2.33
C LEU A 127 11.22 -14.89 -3.33
N LEU A 128 10.64 -16.09 -3.23
CA LEU A 128 10.82 -17.15 -4.22
C LEU A 128 9.73 -17.09 -5.30
N PRO A 129 10.07 -16.80 -6.57
CA PRO A 129 9.29 -17.27 -7.70
C PRO A 129 9.76 -18.70 -8.06
N GLU A 130 8.82 -19.64 -8.13
CA GLU A 130 8.88 -20.85 -8.99
C GLU A 130 10.08 -21.82 -8.87
N GLU A 131 10.29 -22.51 -7.73
CA GLU A 131 10.90 -23.86 -7.78
C GLU A 131 10.15 -24.85 -6.89
N ALA A 132 8.85 -24.98 -7.13
CA ALA A 132 8.06 -26.08 -6.59
C ALA A 132 7.02 -26.52 -7.64
N GLY A 133 7.50 -27.11 -8.74
CA GLY A 133 6.66 -27.94 -9.60
C GLY A 133 6.88 -27.77 -11.09
N ALA A 134 7.93 -28.41 -11.62
CA ALA A 134 7.91 -29.15 -12.89
C ALA A 134 9.14 -30.07 -12.96
#